data_AF-A0A7S3ATK1-F1
#
_entry.id   AF-A0A7S3ATK1-F1
#
_cell.length_a   1.000
_cell.length_b   1.000
_cell.length_c   1.000
_cell.angle_alpha   90.00
_cell.angle_beta   90.00
_cell.angle_gamma   90.00
#
_symmetry.space_group_name_H-M   'P 1'
#
loop_
_entity.id
_entity.type
_entity.pdbx_description
1 polymer ?
#
loop_
_entity_poly.entity_id
_entity_poly.type
_entity_poly.pdbx_seq_one_letter_code
_entity_poly.pdbx_strand_id
1 'polypeptide(L)'
;GKYAYNAIHPYTSWVPIAVYMVLRNLSPALRKFHLHMFAWCGKVTLETYILQFHIWMKTTGINGSPKYLMVWAPDWFWLNMVLTTTVFIFVSYRVFCVTVVLRDVCIPNDNEPAAIAWRSAIAVAAIAAFYAL
;
A
#
# COMPACT_ATOMS: atom_id res chain seq x y z
N GLY A 1 30.72 -7.24 6.28
CA GLY A 1 30.44 -7.89 4.97
C GLY A 1 29.02 -8.44 4.95
N LYS A 2 28.38 -8.45 3.78
CA LYS A 2 26.99 -8.90 3.55
C LYS A 2 26.63 -10.23 4.23
N TYR A 3 27.56 -11.19 4.25
CA TYR A 3 27.35 -12.52 4.86
C TYR A 3 27.30 -12.51 6.39
N ALA A 4 28.13 -11.68 7.05
CA ALA A 4 28.07 -11.52 8.50
C ALA A 4 26.78 -10.80 8.92
N TYR A 5 26.34 -9.78 8.18
CA TYR A 5 25.08 -9.08 8.44
C TYR A 5 23.86 -10.00 8.29
N ASN A 6 23.81 -10.81 7.23
CA ASN A 6 22.72 -11.76 7.00
C ASN A 6 22.60 -12.86 8.07
N ALA A 7 23.68 -13.19 8.78
CA ALA A 7 23.65 -14.15 9.87
C ALA A 7 23.04 -13.56 11.16
N ILE A 8 23.19 -12.25 11.40
CA ILE A 8 22.78 -11.57 12.64
C ILE A 8 21.40 -10.92 12.49
N HIS A 9 21.02 -10.56 11.25
CA HIS A 9 19.74 -9.93 10.91
C HIS A 9 18.50 -10.70 11.41
N PRO A 10 18.42 -12.05 11.31
CA PRO A 10 17.25 -12.79 11.79
C PRO A 10 17.07 -12.69 13.32
N TYR A 11 18.17 -12.64 14.06
CA TYR A 11 18.16 -12.63 15.54
C TYR A 11 17.91 -11.25 16.13
N THR A 12 18.28 -10.19 15.40
CA THR A 12 18.14 -8.80 15.85
C THR A 12 16.85 -8.14 15.35
N SER A 13 16.20 -8.66 14.30
CA SER A 13 15.01 -8.02 13.71
C SER A 13 13.76 -8.09 14.58
N TRP A 14 13.55 -9.20 15.30
CA TRP A 14 12.34 -9.37 16.12
C TRP A 14 12.37 -8.57 17.42
N VAL A 15 13.56 -8.26 17.93
CA VAL A 15 13.75 -7.59 19.22
C VAL A 15 13.17 -6.16 19.22
N PRO A 16 13.50 -5.27 18.26
CA PRO A 16 12.87 -3.95 18.17
C PRO A 16 11.35 -4.01 18.01
N ILE A 17 10.86 -5.01 17.27
CA ILE A 17 9.42 -5.19 17.02
C ILE A 17 8.71 -5.58 18.32
N ALA A 18 9.24 -6.54 19.06
CA ALA A 18 8.68 -6.97 20.35
C ALA A 18 8.75 -5.85 21.40
N VAL A 19 9.87 -5.14 21.48
CA VAL A 19 10.04 -3.98 22.37
C VAL A 19 9.02 -2.90 22.04
N TYR A 20 8.81 -2.58 20.76
CA TYR A 20 7.79 -1.63 20.33
C TYR A 20 6.36 -2.06 20.71
N MET A 21 6.03 -3.35 20.51
CA MET A 21 4.70 -3.88 20.89
C MET A 21 4.44 -3.74 22.39
N VAL A 22 5.43 -4.10 23.23
CA VAL A 22 5.31 -3.99 24.69
C VAL A 22 5.19 -2.53 25.09
N LEU A 23 6.09 -1.65 24.63
CA LEU A 23 6.06 -0.21 24.96
C LEU A 23 4.74 0.45 24.57
N ARG A 24 4.21 0.14 23.38
CA ARG A 24 2.92 0.68 22.92
C ARG A 24 1.72 0.16 23.74
N ASN A 25 1.89 -0.96 24.44
CA ASN A 25 0.87 -1.56 25.30
C ASN A 25 1.00 -1.21 26.79
N LEU A 26 2.15 -0.66 27.23
CA LEU A 26 2.43 -0.36 28.64
C LEU A 26 1.57 0.78 29.23
N SER A 27 1.12 1.74 28.43
CA SER A 27 0.27 2.83 28.94
C SER A 27 -0.90 3.16 28.01
N PRO A 28 -2.10 3.46 28.56
CA PRO A 28 -3.24 3.93 27.77
C PRO A 28 -2.96 5.23 27.02
N ALA A 29 -2.04 6.07 27.52
CA ALA A 29 -1.61 7.30 26.86
C ALA A 29 -0.85 7.00 25.56
N LEU A 30 0.15 6.11 25.58
CA LEU A 30 0.87 5.71 24.37
C LEU A 30 -0.01 4.99 23.33
N ARG A 31 -1.08 4.32 23.78
CA ARG A 31 -2.05 3.71 22.86
C ARG A 31 -2.91 4.76 22.13
N LYS A 32 -3.27 5.85 22.82
CA LYS A 32 -4.11 6.92 22.26
C LYS A 32 -3.30 7.92 21.42
N PHE A 33 -2.07 8.22 21.83
CA PHE A 33 -1.18 9.10 21.09
C PHE A 33 -0.59 8.39 19.87
N HIS A 34 -1.09 8.77 18.70
CA HIS A 34 -0.51 8.39 17.42
C HIS A 34 -0.47 9.62 16.52
N LEU A 35 0.51 9.65 15.62
CA LEU A 35 0.60 10.71 14.64
C LEU A 35 -0.43 10.44 13.55
N HIS A 36 -1.43 11.31 13.45
CA HIS A 36 -2.48 11.23 12.43
C HIS A 36 -1.89 11.16 11.01
N MET A 37 -0.77 11.83 10.76
CA MET A 37 -0.04 11.78 9.49
C MET A 37 0.42 10.36 9.13
N PHE A 38 1.00 9.61 10.08
CA PHE A 38 1.43 8.24 9.83
C PHE A 38 0.25 7.27 9.72
N ALA A 39 -0.82 7.49 10.48
CA ALA A 39 -2.05 6.70 10.32
C ALA A 39 -2.71 6.94 8.96
N TRP A 40 -2.70 8.18 8.47
CA TRP A 40 -3.18 8.51 7.13
C TRP A 40 -2.28 7.90 6.05
N CYS A 41 -0.96 8.04 6.18
CA CYS A 41 0.00 7.44 5.25
C CYS A 41 -0.21 5.92 5.15
N GLY A 42 -0.31 5.23 6.29
CA GLY A 42 -0.57 3.78 6.36
C GLY A 42 -1.87 3.32 5.70
N LYS A 43 -2.88 4.19 5.58
CA LYS A 43 -4.12 3.86 4.87
C LYS A 43 -3.95 3.86 3.35
N VAL A 44 -3.03 4.65 2.82
CA VAL A 44 -2.82 4.85 1.37
C VAL A 44 -1.60 4.04 0.86
N THR A 45 -0.81 3.44 1.77
CA THR A 45 0.43 2.75 1.40
C THR A 45 0.20 1.55 0.48
N LEU A 46 -0.92 0.84 0.58
CA LEU A 46 -1.17 -0.35 -0.21
C LEU A 46 -1.37 0.01 -1.69
N GLU A 47 -2.19 1.03 -1.95
CA GLU A 47 -2.44 1.55 -3.29
C GLU A 47 -1.17 2.16 -3.88
N THR A 48 -0.46 2.95 -3.07
CA THR A 48 0.82 3.58 -3.45
C THR A 48 1.88 2.53 -3.81
N TYR A 49 1.96 1.43 -3.05
CA TYR A 49 2.89 0.32 -3.30
C TYR A 49 2.62 -0.35 -4.65
N ILE A 50 1.37 -0.67 -4.96
CA ILE A 50 1.01 -1.31 -6.24
C ILE A 50 1.27 -0.34 -7.40
N LEU A 51 0.88 0.93 -7.24
CA LEU A 51 1.05 1.96 -8.27
C LEU A 51 2.51 2.34 -8.52
N GLN A 52 3.40 2.13 -7.54
CA GLN A 52 4.84 2.35 -7.72
C GLN A 52 5.38 1.54 -8.91
N PHE A 53 4.93 0.30 -9.08
CA PHE A 53 5.36 -0.56 -10.18
C PHE A 53 4.75 -0.18 -11.54
N HIS A 54 3.64 0.56 -11.55
CA HIS A 54 2.88 0.87 -12.77
C HIS A 54 3.17 2.28 -13.31
N ILE A 55 3.27 3.26 -12.42
CA ILE A 55 3.39 4.68 -12.77
C ILE A 55 4.83 5.16 -12.58
N TRP A 56 5.44 4.81 -11.45
CA TRP A 56 6.76 5.34 -11.09
C TRP A 56 7.88 4.62 -11.83
N MET A 57 7.75 3.30 -11.98
CA MET A 57 8.78 2.48 -12.57
C MET A 57 8.33 1.96 -13.94
N LYS A 58 8.98 2.43 -15.00
CA LYS A 58 8.77 1.85 -16.33
C LYS A 58 9.49 0.51 -16.40
N THR A 59 8.76 -0.56 -16.73
CA THR A 59 9.40 -1.82 -17.11
C THR A 59 10.09 -1.65 -18.46
N THR A 60 11.33 -2.13 -18.55
CA THR A 60 12.14 -2.00 -19.78
C THR A 60 11.80 -3.10 -20.81
N GLY A 61 10.88 -4.01 -20.50
CA GLY A 61 10.44 -5.09 -21.39
C GLY A 61 9.71 -6.20 -20.64
N ILE A 62 9.36 -7.28 -21.35
CA ILE A 62 8.88 -8.52 -20.72
C ILE A 62 10.05 -9.06 -19.86
N ASN A 63 9.87 -9.08 -18.53
CA ASN A 63 10.85 -9.52 -17.53
C ASN A 63 12.05 -8.58 -17.27
N GLY A 64 12.00 -7.31 -17.66
CA GLY A 64 13.04 -6.33 -17.32
C GLY A 64 12.93 -5.81 -15.89
N SER A 65 14.04 -5.70 -15.15
CA SER A 65 14.03 -5.04 -13.84
C SER A 65 13.50 -3.60 -13.98
N PRO A 66 12.55 -3.16 -13.13
CA PRO A 66 12.08 -1.79 -13.12
C PRO A 66 13.24 -0.85 -12.73
N LYS A 67 13.81 -0.14 -13.70
CA LYS A 67 15.05 0.66 -13.51
C LYS A 67 14.91 2.11 -13.96
N TYR A 68 13.86 2.48 -14.68
CA TYR A 68 13.73 3.82 -15.27
C TYR A 68 12.55 4.59 -14.68
N LEU A 69 12.82 5.84 -14.30
CA LEU A 69 11.81 6.86 -13.99
C LEU A 69 11.05 7.24 -15.27
N MET A 70 9.78 7.63 -15.12
CA MET A 70 9.00 8.18 -16.22
C MET A 70 9.60 9.51 -16.68
N VAL A 71 9.99 9.58 -17.96
CA VAL A 71 10.61 10.77 -18.56
C VAL A 71 9.55 11.53 -19.34
N TRP A 72 9.29 12.77 -18.93
CA TRP A 72 8.34 13.69 -19.53
C TRP A 72 9.02 14.70 -20.45
N ALA A 73 10.25 15.11 -20.10
CA ALA A 73 11.09 15.98 -20.91
C ALA A 73 12.52 15.42 -21.01
N PRO A 74 13.17 15.48 -22.19
CA PRO A 74 14.57 15.09 -22.33
C PRO A 74 15.48 16.00 -21.48
N ASP A 75 16.61 15.44 -21.04
CA ASP A 75 17.75 16.11 -20.39
C ASP A 75 17.66 16.55 -18.91
N TRP A 76 16.48 16.65 -18.28
CA TRP A 76 16.39 17.12 -16.88
C TRP A 76 15.89 16.06 -15.87
N PHE A 77 16.84 15.38 -15.20
CA PHE A 77 16.55 14.31 -14.23
C PHE A 77 15.68 14.76 -13.04
N TRP A 78 16.07 15.85 -12.36
CA TRP A 78 15.38 16.31 -11.15
C TRP A 78 13.94 16.76 -11.43
N LEU A 79 13.70 17.40 -12.58
CA LEU A 79 12.36 17.80 -12.99
C LEU A 79 11.48 16.58 -13.26
N ASN A 80 12.01 15.60 -14.01
CA ASN A 80 11.29 14.34 -14.25
C ASN A 80 10.98 13.59 -12.93
N MET A 81 11.89 13.64 -11.95
CA MET A 81 11.67 13.04 -10.64
C MET A 81 10.55 13.74 -9.87
N VAL A 82 10.61 15.07 -9.72
CA VAL A 82 9.57 15.84 -8.99
C VAL A 82 8.22 15.71 -9.68
N LEU A 83 8.18 15.79 -11.01
CA LEU A 83 6.95 15.73 -11.79
C LEU A 83 6.32 14.34 -11.73
N THR A 84 7.11 13.27 -11.92
CA THR A 84 6.65 11.89 -11.76
C THR A 84 6.16 11.62 -10.35
N THR A 85 6.84 12.18 -9.32
CA THR A 85 6.40 12.06 -7.93
C THR A 85 5.06 12.73 -7.69
N THR A 86 4.89 13.94 -8.22
CA THR A 86 3.66 14.71 -8.04
C THR A 86 2.48 13.99 -8.68
N VAL A 87 2.64 13.51 -9.92
CA VAL A 87 1.63 12.71 -10.62
C VAL A 87 1.35 11.41 -9.87
N PHE A 88 2.38 10.71 -9.40
CA PHE A 88 2.25 9.47 -8.66
C PHE A 88 1.44 9.63 -7.36
N ILE A 89 1.76 10.64 -6.54
CA ILE A 89 1.03 10.91 -5.30
C ILE A 89 -0.43 11.28 -5.60
N PHE A 90 -0.66 12.12 -6.62
CA PHE A 90 -2.01 12.53 -7.02
C PHE A 90 -2.86 11.35 -7.47
N VAL A 91 -2.33 10.50 -8.35
CA VAL A 91 -3.04 9.31 -8.85
C VAL A 91 -3.28 8.31 -7.71
N SER A 92 -2.29 8.09 -6.84
CA SER A 92 -2.43 7.19 -5.69
C SER A 92 -3.55 7.63 -4.74
N TYR A 93 -3.65 8.93 -4.48
CA TYR A 93 -4.75 9.47 -3.67
C TYR A 93 -6.12 9.28 -4.32
N ARG A 94 -6.23 9.50 -5.64
CA ARG A 94 -7.48 9.29 -6.38
C ARG A 94 -7.91 7.83 -6.42
N VAL A 95 -6.97 6.91 -6.65
CA VAL A 95 -7.22 5.47 -6.61
C VAL A 95 -7.67 5.05 -5.23
N PHE A 96 -7.02 5.55 -4.17
CA PHE A 96 -7.44 5.31 -2.79
C PHE A 96 -8.91 5.73 -2.54
N CYS A 97 -9.31 6.92 -2.98
CA CYS A 97 -10.71 7.35 -2.85
C CYS A 97 -11.69 6.40 -3.56
N VAL A 98 -11.35 5.93 -4.76
CA VAL A 98 -12.19 4.97 -5.51
C VAL A 98 -12.26 3.63 -4.79
N THR A 99 -11.13 3.12 -4.28
CA THR A 99 -11.06 1.87 -3.52
C THR A 99 -11.91 1.92 -2.27
N VAL A 100 -11.94 3.06 -1.55
CA VAL A 100 -12.78 3.23 -0.36
C VAL A 100 -14.27 3.19 -0.73
N VAL A 101 -14.68 3.90 -1.78
CA VAL A 101 -16.07 3.87 -2.26
C VAL A 101 -16.46 2.46 -2.71
N LEU A 102 -15.59 1.77 -3.45
CA LEU A 102 -15.83 0.41 -3.91
C LEU A 102 -15.96 -0.56 -2.72
N ARG A 103 -15.08 -0.44 -1.72
CA ARG A 103 -15.14 -1.21 -0.48
C ARG A 103 -16.49 -1.04 0.21
N ASP A 104 -16.97 0.21 0.34
CA ASP A 104 -18.23 0.51 1.04
C ASP A 104 -19.45 -0.04 0.31
N VAL A 105 -19.39 -0.11 -1.03
CA VAL A 105 -20.42 -0.76 -1.85
C VAL A 105 -20.37 -2.28 -1.69
N CYS A 106 -19.17 -2.88 -1.71
CA CYS A 106 -18.99 -4.33 -1.60
C CYS A 106 -19.31 -4.86 -0.20
N ILE A 107 -18.99 -4.11 0.85
CA ILE A 107 -19.19 -4.47 2.25
C ILE A 107 -19.92 -3.32 2.95
N PRO A 108 -21.27 -3.32 2.91
CA PRO A 108 -22.03 -2.34 3.69
C PRO A 108 -21.83 -2.60 5.18
N ASN A 109 -21.69 -1.54 5.98
CA ASN A 109 -21.62 -1.60 7.44
C ASN A 109 -23.02 -1.78 8.08
N ASP A 110 -23.89 -2.58 7.45
CA ASP A 110 -25.19 -2.88 8.02
C ASP A 110 -24.99 -3.84 9.20
N ASN A 111 -25.64 -3.59 10.34
CA ASN A 111 -25.54 -4.46 11.53
C ASN A 111 -26.20 -5.85 11.33
N GLU A 112 -26.63 -6.16 10.11
CA GLU A 112 -27.23 -7.43 9.73
C GLU A 112 -26.19 -8.38 9.13
N PRO A 113 -25.70 -9.38 9.87
CA PRO A 113 -24.63 -10.27 9.41
C PRO A 113 -25.02 -11.08 8.16
N ALA A 114 -26.33 -11.32 7.94
CA ALA A 114 -26.84 -12.00 6.77
C ALA A 114 -26.70 -11.17 5.48
N ALA A 115 -26.94 -9.85 5.56
CA ALA A 115 -26.82 -8.93 4.42
C ALA A 115 -25.36 -8.77 3.97
N ILE A 116 -24.43 -8.71 4.93
CA ILE A 116 -22.98 -8.68 4.67
C ILE A 116 -22.55 -9.98 3.96
N ALA A 117 -22.93 -11.13 4.50
CA ALA A 117 -22.55 -12.43 3.92
C ALA A 117 -23.07 -12.57 2.48
N TRP A 118 -24.34 -12.25 2.23
CA TRP A 118 -24.95 -12.34 0.90
C TRP A 118 -24.28 -11.42 -0.13
N ARG A 119 -24.04 -10.15 0.22
CA ARG A 119 -23.40 -9.19 -0.69
C ARG A 119 -21.93 -9.52 -0.96
N SER A 120 -21.19 -9.97 0.05
CA SER A 120 -19.82 -10.45 -0.13
C SER A 120 -19.76 -11.68 -1.04
N ALA A 121 -20.72 -12.61 -0.92
CA ALA A 121 -20.80 -13.79 -1.77
C ALA A 121 -21.08 -13.42 -3.23
N ILE A 122 -21.97 -12.46 -3.49
CA ILE A 122 -22.24 -11.94 -4.84
C ILE A 122 -20.98 -11.28 -5.43
N ALA A 123 -20.27 -10.46 -4.65
CA ALA A 123 -19.04 -9.82 -5.12
C ALA A 123 -17.96 -10.86 -5.48
N VAL A 124 -17.76 -11.88 -4.64
CA VAL A 124 -16.81 -12.98 -4.91
C VAL A 124 -17.23 -13.77 -6.14
N ALA A 125 -18.53 -14.06 -6.32
CA ALA A 125 -19.04 -14.77 -7.48
C ALA A 125 -18.85 -13.96 -8.78
N ALA A 126 -19.10 -12.65 -8.75
CA ALA A 126 -18.88 -11.77 -9.90
C ALA A 126 -17.40 -11.69 -10.30
N ILE A 127 -16.50 -11.60 -9.30
CA ILE A 127 -15.05 -11.63 -9.53
C ILE A 127 -14.63 -12.98 -10.12
N ALA A 128 -15.09 -14.09 -9.53
CA ALA A 128 -14.79 -15.44 -10.03
C ALA A 128 -15.28 -15.65 -11.47
N ALA A 129 -16.47 -15.13 -11.81
CA ALA A 129 -17.00 -15.17 -13.17
C ALA A 129 -16.17 -14.33 -14.15
N PHE A 130 -15.67 -13.18 -13.74
CA PHE A 130 -14.77 -12.35 -14.55
C PHE A 130 -13.41 -13.02 -14.81
N TYR A 131 -12.87 -13.75 -13.84
CA TYR A 131 -11.62 -14.51 -14.00
C TYR A 131 -11.79 -15.82 -14.79
N ALA A 132 -13.01 -16.34 -14.93
CA ALA A 132 -13.32 -17.54 -15.70
C ALA A 132 -13.56 -17.26 -17.20
N LEU A 133 -13.50 -15.99 -17.61
CA LEU A 133 -13.72 -15.50 -18.97
C LEU A 133 -12.37 -15.12 -19.61
#